data_AF-A0A9P1CDF5-F1
#
_entry.id   AF-A0A9P1CDF5-F1
#
_cell.length_a   1.000
_cell.length_b   1.000
_cell.length_c   1.000
_cell.angle_alpha   90.00
_cell.angle_beta   90.00
_cell.angle_gamma   90.00
#
_symmetry.space_group_name_H-M   'P 1'
#
loop_
_entity.id
_entity.type
_entity.pdbx_description
1 polymer ?
#
loop_
_entity_poly.entity_id
_entity_poly.type
_entity_poly.pdbx_seq_one_letter_code
_entity_poly.pdbx_strand_id
1 'polypeptide(L)'
;MASLQQIWADAFDAWIGPFGVGCCIYMAPVEVTKGQTDAAPVPRTWMERWPNDELGVFSLTATDPMGEKQSPEANAAGLAELERELQELCGGAASQSGQINGSGRNFWKSFGFNIKEGWREDGFTVVAEAAEVIRLARKYRQGAIYSFELSEGASIRRRTVPVCLPDTEADVVSAPCKTPDSVLADPNAWGSFLR
;
A
#
# COMPACT_ATOMS: atom_id res chain seq x y z
N MET A 1 24.58 -0.38 -7.36
CA MET A 1 23.38 -0.79 -6.61
C MET A 1 22.69 0.48 -6.13
N ALA A 2 21.38 0.57 -6.28
CA ALA A 2 20.60 1.69 -5.75
C ALA A 2 20.61 1.67 -4.21
N SER A 3 20.50 2.83 -3.56
CA SER A 3 20.29 2.88 -2.11
C SER A 3 18.89 2.38 -1.76
N LEU A 4 18.67 1.92 -0.52
CA LEU A 4 17.34 1.51 -0.04
C LEU A 4 16.30 2.61 -0.23
N GLN A 5 16.70 3.86 0.06
CA GLN A 5 15.90 5.05 -0.18
C GLN A 5 15.49 5.20 -1.66
N GLN A 6 16.39 4.93 -2.60
CA GLN A 6 16.09 5.01 -4.03
C GLN A 6 15.19 3.84 -4.50
N ILE A 7 15.39 2.64 -3.96
CA ILE A 7 14.56 1.47 -4.29
C ILE A 7 13.10 1.73 -3.93
N TRP A 8 12.87 2.32 -2.74
CA TRP A 8 11.55 2.74 -2.30
C TRP A 8 11.05 3.95 -3.07
N ALA A 9 11.91 4.94 -3.35
CA ALA A 9 11.52 6.11 -4.13
C ALA A 9 11.00 5.74 -5.53
N ASP A 10 11.56 4.71 -6.16
CA ASP A 10 11.18 4.22 -7.49
C ASP A 10 10.01 3.22 -7.48
N ALA A 11 9.54 2.78 -6.30
CA ALA A 11 8.53 1.74 -6.18
C ALA A 11 7.13 2.22 -6.62
N PHE A 12 6.43 1.33 -7.32
CA PHE A 12 5.02 1.46 -7.67
C PHE A 12 4.16 0.98 -6.50
N ASP A 13 2.96 1.54 -6.39
CA ASP A 13 1.90 1.04 -5.50
C ASP A 13 0.70 0.62 -6.34
N ALA A 14 0.05 -0.46 -5.94
CA ALA A 14 -1.19 -0.93 -6.54
C ALA A 14 -2.25 -1.17 -5.47
N TRP A 15 -3.45 -0.60 -5.68
CA TRP A 15 -4.60 -0.77 -4.80
C TRP A 15 -5.66 -1.61 -5.51
N ILE A 16 -5.98 -2.78 -4.97
CA ILE A 16 -6.92 -3.72 -5.58
C ILE A 16 -8.34 -3.38 -5.10
N GLY A 17 -9.12 -2.75 -5.98
CA GLY A 17 -10.53 -2.45 -5.72
C GLY A 17 -10.78 -1.62 -4.45
N PRO A 18 -10.13 -0.45 -4.28
CA PRO A 18 -10.46 0.43 -3.16
C PRO A 18 -11.91 0.93 -3.25
N PHE A 19 -12.47 1.45 -2.16
CA PHE A 19 -13.89 1.79 -2.03
C PHE A 19 -14.49 2.49 -3.24
N GLY A 20 -15.55 1.89 -3.80
CA GLY A 20 -16.26 2.44 -4.95
C GLY A 20 -15.51 2.33 -6.29
N VAL A 21 -14.35 1.67 -6.32
CA VAL A 21 -13.55 1.43 -7.52
C VAL A 21 -13.53 -0.06 -7.82
N GLY A 22 -14.15 -0.44 -8.94
CA GLY A 22 -14.20 -1.84 -9.39
C GLY A 22 -12.93 -2.32 -10.11
N CYS A 23 -11.84 -1.57 -10.06
CA CYS A 23 -10.59 -1.87 -10.75
C CYS A 23 -9.36 -1.69 -9.83
N CYS A 24 -8.21 -2.16 -10.28
CA CYS A 24 -6.94 -1.90 -9.62
C CYS A 24 -6.42 -0.52 -10.01
N ILE A 25 -6.00 0.27 -9.02
CA ILE A 25 -5.36 1.58 -9.22
C ILE A 25 -3.86 1.38 -9.09
N TYR A 26 -3.11 1.78 -10.12
CA TYR A 26 -1.66 1.82 -10.09
C TYR A 26 -1.20 3.25 -9.88
N MET A 27 -0.19 3.42 -9.03
CA MET A 27 0.47 4.68 -8.76
C MET A 27 1.96 4.49 -8.93
N ALA A 28 2.61 5.52 -9.46
CA ALA A 28 4.03 5.53 -9.68
C ALA A 28 4.59 6.92 -9.38
N PRO A 29 5.87 7.02 -8.97
CA PRO A 29 6.52 8.31 -8.74
C PRO A 29 6.40 9.21 -9.97
N VAL A 30 6.11 10.50 -9.77
CA VAL A 30 5.93 11.46 -10.88
C VAL A 30 7.17 11.57 -11.77
N GLU A 31 8.37 11.35 -11.19
CA GLU A 31 9.64 11.31 -11.90
C GLU A 31 9.73 10.11 -12.85
N VAL A 32 9.08 9.00 -12.51
CA VAL A 32 9.04 7.76 -13.29
C VAL A 32 7.98 7.85 -14.39
N THR A 33 6.89 8.58 -14.17
CA THR A 33 5.74 8.65 -15.10
C THR A 33 5.80 9.79 -16.11
N LYS A 34 6.85 10.62 -16.15
CA LYS A 34 6.99 11.79 -17.04
C LYS A 34 6.47 11.51 -18.46
N GLY A 35 5.22 11.92 -18.74
CA GLY A 35 4.58 11.81 -20.06
C GLY A 35 3.49 10.72 -20.22
N GLN A 36 3.17 9.93 -19.20
CA GLN A 36 2.05 8.97 -19.25
C GLN A 36 0.76 9.62 -18.71
N THR A 37 -0.09 10.13 -19.61
CA THR A 37 -1.24 10.99 -19.28
C THR A 37 -2.59 10.29 -19.17
N ASP A 38 -2.75 9.04 -19.61
CA ASP A 38 -4.05 8.34 -19.50
C ASP A 38 -4.12 7.51 -18.20
N ALA A 39 -4.01 8.23 -17.09
CA ALA A 39 -4.06 7.67 -15.75
C ALA A 39 -5.46 7.16 -15.40
N ALA A 40 -5.55 6.02 -14.70
CA ALA A 40 -6.80 5.61 -14.07
C ALA A 40 -7.28 6.70 -13.09
N PRO A 41 -8.59 6.97 -12.98
CA PRO A 41 -9.08 7.99 -12.07
C PRO A 41 -8.72 7.60 -10.63
N VAL A 42 -7.98 8.47 -9.95
CA VAL A 42 -7.94 8.41 -8.49
C VAL A 42 -9.34 8.73 -7.97
N PRO A 43 -9.91 7.88 -7.11
CA PRO A 43 -11.20 8.13 -6.48
C PRO A 43 -11.03 9.22 -5.42
N ARG A 44 -11.01 10.47 -5.88
CA ARG A 44 -10.94 11.67 -5.03
C ARG A 44 -12.02 11.68 -3.96
N THR A 45 -13.19 11.14 -4.26
CA THR A 45 -14.39 11.22 -3.41
C THR A 45 -14.22 10.61 -2.02
N TRP A 46 -13.30 9.66 -1.81
CA TRP A 46 -12.98 9.15 -0.48
C TRP A 46 -11.62 9.58 0.04
N MET A 47 -10.62 9.84 -0.81
CA MET A 47 -9.36 10.41 -0.32
C MET A 47 -9.49 11.88 0.14
N GLU A 48 -10.50 12.61 -0.36
CA GLU A 48 -10.85 13.92 0.19
C GLU A 48 -11.57 13.81 1.54
N ARG A 49 -12.09 12.61 1.87
CA ARG A 49 -12.70 12.32 3.19
C ARG A 49 -11.68 11.79 4.19
N TRP A 50 -10.63 11.11 3.71
CA TRP A 50 -9.54 10.57 4.51
C TRP A 50 -8.21 10.78 3.81
N PRO A 51 -7.22 11.40 4.47
CA PRO A 51 -7.09 11.56 5.92
C PRO A 51 -7.94 12.68 6.53
N ASN A 52 -8.34 12.51 7.80
CA ASN A 52 -8.86 13.58 8.65
C ASN A 52 -7.99 13.69 9.92
N ASP A 53 -8.37 14.53 10.88
CA ASP A 53 -7.56 14.76 12.10
C ASP A 53 -7.31 13.48 12.93
N GLU A 54 -8.11 12.42 12.75
CA GLU A 54 -8.05 11.17 13.52
C GLU A 54 -7.55 9.97 12.69
N LEU A 55 -7.89 9.90 11.40
CA LEU A 55 -7.65 8.75 10.53
C LEU A 55 -6.69 9.08 9.39
N GLY A 56 -5.71 8.22 9.18
CA GLY A 56 -4.78 8.28 8.05
C GLY A 56 -4.94 7.09 7.11
N VAL A 57 -4.37 7.20 5.90
CA VAL A 57 -4.28 6.10 4.92
C VAL A 57 -2.88 5.52 4.97
N PHE A 58 -2.76 4.22 5.20
CA PHE A 58 -1.47 3.55 5.36
C PHE A 58 -1.42 2.22 4.61
N SER A 59 -0.25 1.85 4.07
CA SER A 59 0.00 0.51 3.55
C SER A 59 0.99 -0.24 4.45
N LEU A 60 0.65 -1.47 4.81
CA LEU A 60 1.47 -2.37 5.62
C LEU A 60 1.36 -3.80 5.10
N THR A 61 2.40 -4.61 5.39
CA THR A 61 2.42 -6.03 5.05
C THR A 61 2.78 -6.90 6.25
N ALA A 62 2.61 -8.20 6.08
CA ALA A 62 3.17 -9.26 6.91
C ALA A 62 4.17 -10.14 6.13
N THR A 63 4.52 -9.76 4.90
CA THR A 63 5.52 -10.42 4.07
C THR A 63 6.92 -10.06 4.54
N ASP A 64 7.84 -11.03 4.53
CA ASP A 64 9.28 -10.89 4.76
C ASP A 64 9.65 -9.88 5.88
N PRO A 65 9.53 -10.28 7.16
CA PRO A 65 9.94 -9.48 8.31
C PRO A 65 11.32 -8.84 8.14
N MET A 66 11.54 -7.69 8.77
CA MET A 66 12.81 -6.97 8.68
C MET A 66 14.02 -7.88 8.95
N GLY A 67 14.89 -7.99 7.93
CA GLY A 67 16.12 -8.77 7.96
C GLY A 67 15.94 -10.28 7.73
N GLU A 68 14.73 -10.72 7.38
CA GLU A 68 14.38 -12.13 7.32
C GLU A 68 13.50 -12.44 6.10
N LYS A 69 14.03 -13.26 5.19
CA LYS A 69 13.27 -13.78 4.07
C LYS A 69 12.50 -15.02 4.50
N GLN A 70 11.18 -15.01 4.33
CA GLN A 70 10.32 -16.13 4.70
C GLN A 70 10.00 -17.02 3.48
N SER A 71 9.38 -18.17 3.73
CA SER A 71 8.83 -19.00 2.66
C SER A 71 7.50 -18.41 2.15
N PRO A 72 7.09 -18.74 0.91
CA PRO A 72 5.78 -18.38 0.39
C PRO A 72 4.62 -18.73 1.34
N GLU A 73 4.65 -19.92 1.93
CA GLU A 73 3.59 -20.40 2.82
C GLU A 73 3.53 -19.60 4.13
N ALA A 74 4.69 -19.23 4.67
CA ALA A 74 4.79 -18.44 5.89
C ALA A 74 4.32 -17.00 5.64
N ASN A 75 4.68 -16.39 4.50
CA ASN A 75 4.16 -15.09 4.11
C ASN A 75 2.64 -15.14 3.86
N ALA A 76 2.12 -16.19 3.23
CA ALA A 76 0.67 -16.37 3.05
C ALA A 76 -0.06 -16.46 4.41
N ALA A 77 0.50 -17.22 5.36
CA ALA A 77 -0.06 -17.33 6.70
C ALA A 77 -0.02 -15.98 7.45
N GLY A 78 1.08 -15.24 7.35
CA GLY A 78 1.21 -13.90 7.91
C GLY A 78 0.20 -12.91 7.33
N LEU A 79 0.04 -12.88 6.00
CA LEU A 79 -0.96 -12.04 5.34
C LEU A 79 -2.39 -12.41 5.75
N ALA A 80 -2.70 -13.69 5.90
CA ALA A 80 -4.01 -14.14 6.37
C ALA A 80 -4.26 -13.75 7.84
N GLU A 81 -3.24 -13.70 8.68
CA GLU A 81 -3.36 -13.19 10.05
C GLU A 81 -3.57 -11.68 10.09
N LEU A 82 -2.78 -10.93 9.31
CA LEU A 82 -2.94 -9.48 9.19
C LEU A 82 -4.32 -9.12 8.66
N GLU A 83 -4.85 -9.86 7.68
CA GLU A 83 -6.21 -9.66 7.17
C GLU A 83 -7.26 -9.80 8.27
N ARG A 84 -7.14 -10.82 9.15
CA ARG A 84 -8.07 -10.99 10.28
C ARG A 84 -7.99 -9.83 11.27
N GLU A 85 -6.78 -9.37 11.61
CA GLU A 85 -6.62 -8.24 12.52
C GLU A 85 -7.14 -6.93 11.93
N LEU A 86 -7.00 -6.73 10.62
CA LEU A 86 -7.59 -5.60 9.92
C LEU A 86 -9.11 -5.68 9.86
N GLN A 87 -9.67 -6.88 9.69
CA GLN A 87 -11.11 -7.11 9.82
C GLN A 87 -11.59 -6.71 11.22
N GLU A 88 -10.92 -7.15 12.29
CA GLU A 88 -11.26 -6.77 13.65
C GLU A 88 -11.16 -5.25 13.87
N LEU A 89 -10.04 -4.63 13.48
CA LEU A 89 -9.80 -3.20 13.59
C LEU A 89 -10.87 -2.37 12.86
N CYS A 90 -11.27 -2.84 11.67
CA CYS A 90 -12.23 -2.18 10.80
C CYS A 90 -13.67 -2.69 10.99
N GLY A 91 -13.99 -3.41 12.07
CA GLY A 91 -15.36 -3.79 12.41
C GLY A 91 -16.02 -4.81 11.47
N GLY A 92 -15.22 -5.70 10.86
CA GLY A 92 -15.67 -6.89 10.13
C GLY A 92 -15.91 -6.71 8.63
N ALA A 93 -15.80 -5.50 8.09
CA ALA A 93 -16.02 -5.24 6.66
C ALA A 93 -14.68 -5.08 5.90
N ALA A 94 -14.34 -6.07 5.08
CA ALA A 94 -13.38 -5.88 3.99
C ALA A 94 -14.04 -5.06 2.85
N SER A 95 -13.28 -4.23 2.12
CA SER A 95 -13.80 -3.26 1.12
C SER A 95 -14.63 -3.84 -0.04
N GLN A 96 -14.77 -5.17 -0.15
CA GLN A 96 -15.44 -5.82 -1.29
C GLN A 96 -16.90 -5.40 -1.47
N SER A 97 -17.55 -4.84 -0.45
CA SER A 97 -18.95 -4.37 -0.54
C SER A 97 -19.10 -2.98 -1.16
N GLY A 98 -18.02 -2.24 -1.40
CA GLY A 98 -18.07 -0.85 -1.86
C GLY A 98 -18.71 0.13 -0.86
N GLN A 99 -19.03 -0.34 0.36
CA GLN A 99 -19.61 0.47 1.43
C GLN A 99 -18.54 0.84 2.44
N ILE A 100 -18.52 2.13 2.78
CA ILE A 100 -17.71 2.69 3.85
C ILE A 100 -18.31 2.26 5.19
N ASN A 101 -17.50 1.68 6.08
CA ASN A 101 -17.95 1.42 7.46
C ASN A 101 -18.34 2.74 8.15
N GLY A 102 -19.40 2.72 8.96
CA GLY A 102 -19.84 3.85 9.78
C GLY A 102 -18.79 4.36 10.79
N SER A 103 -17.79 3.55 11.13
CA SER A 103 -16.62 3.97 11.93
C SER A 103 -15.59 4.80 11.14
N GLY A 104 -15.71 4.87 9.82
CA GLY A 104 -14.70 5.45 8.93
C GLY A 104 -13.48 4.54 8.68
N ARG A 105 -13.25 3.52 9.50
CA ARG A 105 -12.14 2.56 9.34
C ARG A 105 -12.44 1.50 8.30
N ASN A 106 -11.44 1.18 7.49
CA ASN A 106 -11.67 0.54 6.20
C ASN A 106 -10.34 -0.02 5.66
N PHE A 107 -10.33 -1.18 4.99
CA PHE A 107 -9.11 -1.71 4.38
C PHE A 107 -9.36 -2.49 3.08
N TRP A 108 -8.34 -2.58 2.23
CA TRP A 108 -8.34 -3.31 0.96
C TRP A 108 -6.97 -3.93 0.68
N LYS A 109 -6.92 -4.88 -0.26
CA LYS A 109 -5.67 -5.51 -0.71
C LYS A 109 -4.86 -4.54 -1.56
N SER A 110 -3.55 -4.53 -1.38
CA SER A 110 -2.65 -3.65 -2.12
C SER A 110 -1.25 -4.23 -2.18
N PHE A 111 -0.46 -3.88 -3.18
CA PHE A 111 0.92 -4.37 -3.25
C PHE A 111 1.87 -3.27 -3.70
N GLY A 112 3.08 -3.28 -3.13
CA GLY A 112 4.21 -2.49 -3.59
C GLY A 112 5.08 -3.32 -4.52
N PHE A 113 5.65 -2.73 -5.55
CA PHE A 113 6.56 -3.44 -6.44
C PHE A 113 7.55 -2.52 -7.13
N ASN A 114 8.70 -3.08 -7.51
CA ASN A 114 9.70 -2.38 -8.30
C ASN A 114 10.12 -3.24 -9.48
N ILE A 115 9.86 -2.75 -10.70
CA ILE A 115 10.14 -3.48 -11.95
C ILE A 115 11.65 -3.64 -12.16
N LYS A 116 12.45 -2.62 -11.82
CA LYS A 116 13.90 -2.64 -12.05
C LYS A 116 14.61 -3.61 -11.10
N GLU A 117 14.17 -3.63 -9.85
CA GLU A 117 14.75 -4.46 -8.79
C GLU A 117 14.09 -5.86 -8.71
N GLY A 118 13.03 -6.10 -9.48
CA GLY A 118 12.42 -7.41 -9.63
C GLY A 118 11.70 -7.93 -8.38
N TRP A 119 11.14 -7.05 -7.55
CA TRP A 119 10.43 -7.45 -6.34
C TRP A 119 9.00 -6.95 -6.30
N ARG A 120 8.16 -7.74 -5.62
CA ARG A 120 6.78 -7.41 -5.27
C ARG A 120 6.53 -7.82 -3.83
N GLU A 121 5.76 -7.01 -3.14
CA GLU A 121 5.34 -7.24 -1.77
C GLU A 121 3.83 -7.01 -1.64
N ASP A 122 3.10 -8.10 -1.43
CA ASP A 122 1.66 -8.05 -1.17
C ASP A 122 1.41 -7.56 0.25
N GLY A 123 0.41 -6.70 0.45
CA GLY A 123 -0.04 -6.20 1.75
C GLY A 123 -1.43 -5.55 1.73
N PHE A 124 -1.73 -4.73 2.70
CA PHE A 124 -3.03 -4.08 2.79
C PHE A 124 -2.85 -2.59 2.89
N THR A 125 -3.83 -1.87 2.34
CA THR A 125 -3.98 -0.45 2.61
C THR A 125 -5.18 -0.27 3.51
N VAL A 126 -5.03 0.54 4.55
CA VAL A 126 -5.99 0.73 5.63
C VAL A 126 -6.18 2.21 5.92
N VAL A 127 -7.43 2.58 6.18
CA VAL A 127 -7.84 3.83 6.81
C VAL A 127 -8.04 3.54 8.29
N ALA A 128 -7.14 4.04 9.14
CA ALA A 128 -7.17 3.85 10.58
C ALA A 128 -6.30 4.89 11.30
N GLU A 129 -6.35 4.90 12.62
CA GLU A 129 -5.46 5.68 13.47
C GLU A 129 -4.01 5.19 13.32
N ALA A 130 -3.07 6.14 13.15
CA ALA A 130 -1.66 5.82 12.96
C ALA A 130 -1.08 4.90 14.05
N ALA A 131 -1.50 5.09 15.30
CA ALA A 131 -1.02 4.30 16.43
C ALA A 131 -1.38 2.81 16.31
N GLU A 132 -2.58 2.48 15.82
CA GLU A 132 -3.01 1.09 15.61
C GLU A 132 -2.28 0.45 14.43
N VAL A 133 -2.10 1.20 13.33
CA VAL A 133 -1.35 0.70 12.17
C VAL A 133 0.11 0.46 12.53
N ILE A 134 0.75 1.38 13.24
CA ILE A 134 2.14 1.21 13.71
C ILE A 134 2.25 0.02 14.68
N ARG A 135 1.27 -0.18 15.57
CA ARG A 135 1.24 -1.35 16.46
C ARG A 135 1.21 -2.66 15.67
N LEU A 136 0.36 -2.77 14.64
CA LEU A 136 0.32 -3.94 13.75
C LEU A 136 1.62 -4.10 12.97
N ALA A 137 2.14 -3.03 12.39
CA ALA A 137 3.41 -3.08 11.65
C ALA A 137 4.59 -3.57 12.52
N ARG A 138 4.64 -3.17 13.79
CA ARG A 138 5.63 -3.69 14.76
C ARG A 138 5.44 -5.17 15.05
N LYS A 139 4.19 -5.63 15.18
CA LYS A 139 3.89 -7.07 15.38
C LYS A 139 4.47 -7.91 14.25
N TYR A 140 4.32 -7.46 13.00
CA TYR A 140 4.87 -8.13 11.81
C TYR A 140 6.30 -7.72 11.48
N ARG A 141 6.99 -7.04 12.41
CA ARG A 141 8.40 -6.61 12.31
C ARG A 141 8.72 -5.89 10.99
N GLN A 142 7.82 -5.02 10.55
CA GLN A 142 8.02 -4.23 9.34
C GLN A 142 9.07 -3.15 9.59
N GLY A 143 10.04 -3.00 8.68
CA GLY A 143 11.07 -1.98 8.80
C GLY A 143 10.48 -0.57 8.75
N ALA A 144 9.58 -0.35 7.80
CA ALA A 144 8.78 0.84 7.63
C ALA A 144 7.43 0.49 7.00
N ILE A 145 6.51 1.45 7.00
CA ILE A 145 5.23 1.38 6.27
C ILE A 145 5.07 2.64 5.42
N TYR A 146 4.09 2.67 4.54
CA TYR A 146 3.76 3.89 3.80
C TYR A 146 2.54 4.59 4.37
N SER A 147 2.55 5.91 4.43
CA SER A 147 1.36 6.74 4.59
C SER A 147 1.07 7.51 3.31
N PHE A 148 -0.20 7.79 3.06
CA PHE A 148 -0.66 8.47 1.85
C PHE A 148 -1.49 9.70 2.20
N GLU A 149 -1.20 10.79 1.50
CA GLU A 149 -1.93 12.06 1.61
C GLU A 149 -2.22 12.60 0.21
N LEU A 150 -3.37 13.25 0.03
CA LEU A 150 -3.61 13.98 -1.21
C LEU A 150 -2.57 15.10 -1.39
N SER A 151 -2.06 15.21 -2.60
CA SER A 151 -1.22 16.31 -3.03
C SER A 151 -1.92 17.14 -4.11
N GLU A 152 -1.22 18.11 -4.70
CA GLU A 152 -1.81 18.96 -5.75
C GLU A 152 -2.30 18.13 -6.94
N GLY A 153 -3.45 18.54 -7.47
CA GLY A 153 -4.08 17.81 -8.58
C GLY A 153 -4.57 16.43 -8.15
N ALA A 154 -4.25 15.40 -8.93
CA ALA A 154 -4.64 14.01 -8.68
C ALA A 154 -3.49 13.18 -8.08
N SER A 155 -2.42 13.85 -7.67
CA SER A 155 -1.22 13.22 -7.12
C SER A 155 -1.40 12.89 -5.65
N ILE A 156 -0.65 11.90 -5.19
CA ILE A 156 -0.65 11.41 -3.82
C ILE A 156 0.77 11.53 -3.30
N ARG A 157 0.95 12.17 -2.15
CA ARG A 157 2.21 12.11 -1.42
C ARG A 157 2.24 10.81 -0.65
N ARG A 158 3.19 9.93 -1.00
CA ARG A 158 3.54 8.75 -0.21
C ARG A 158 4.72 9.10 0.68
N ARG A 159 4.59 8.89 1.99
CA ARG A 159 5.69 9.04 2.95
C ARG A 159 6.05 7.70 3.55
N THR A 160 7.34 7.42 3.69
CA THR A 160 7.79 6.29 4.50
C THR A 160 7.70 6.65 5.97
N VAL A 161 6.95 5.88 6.73
CA VAL A 161 6.84 5.97 8.19
C VAL A 161 7.76 4.90 8.79
N PRO A 162 8.85 5.29 9.48
CA PRO A 162 9.73 4.35 10.17
C PRO A 162 8.98 3.54 11.24
N VAL A 163 9.24 2.23 11.31
CA VAL A 163 8.62 1.35 12.31
C VAL A 163 9.67 0.61 13.13
N CYS A 164 10.36 -0.36 12.53
CA CYS A 164 11.46 -1.10 13.16
C CYS A 164 12.85 -0.68 12.66
N LEU A 165 12.94 0.04 11.53
CA LEU A 165 14.18 0.62 11.01
C LEU A 165 14.14 2.15 11.11
N PRO A 166 15.05 2.78 11.87
CA PRO A 166 15.20 4.24 11.85
C PRO A 166 15.76 4.70 10.50
N ASP A 167 15.65 6.01 10.22
CA ASP A 167 16.27 6.68 9.06
C ASP A 167 15.84 6.13 7.69
N THR A 168 14.61 5.66 7.60
CA THR A 168 13.99 5.06 6.40
C THR A 168 13.16 6.06 5.58
N GLU A 169 13.20 7.35 5.94
CA GLU A 169 12.32 8.37 5.38
C GLU A 169 12.55 8.59 3.88
N ALA A 170 11.48 8.44 3.11
CA ALA A 170 11.40 8.81 1.72
C ALA A 170 10.02 9.41 1.45
N ASP A 171 9.99 10.64 0.98
CA ASP A 171 8.78 11.32 0.54
C ASP A 171 8.76 11.35 -0.97
N VAL A 172 7.70 10.77 -1.54
CA VAL A 172 7.52 10.63 -2.99
C VAL A 172 6.19 11.22 -3.37
N VAL A 173 6.16 12.03 -4.42
CA VAL A 173 4.90 12.40 -5.07
C VAL A 173 4.63 11.33 -6.12
N SER A 174 3.59 10.55 -5.91
CA SER A 174 3.12 9.54 -6.85
C SER A 174 1.91 10.07 -7.62
N ALA A 175 1.82 9.72 -8.89
CA ALA A 175 0.65 9.98 -9.71
C ALA A 175 0.05 8.64 -10.17
N PRO A 176 -1.27 8.59 -10.40
CA PRO A 176 -1.89 7.40 -10.95
C PRO A 176 -1.38 7.17 -12.37
N CYS A 177 -1.23 5.92 -12.75
CA CYS A 177 -0.66 5.54 -14.04
C CYS A 177 -1.46 4.42 -14.70
N LYS A 178 -1.11 4.09 -15.94
CA LYS A 178 -1.59 2.85 -16.58
C LYS A 178 -1.00 1.65 -15.85
N THR A 179 -1.68 0.51 -15.94
CA THR A 179 -1.10 -0.77 -15.53
C THR A 179 0.29 -0.94 -16.15
N PRO A 180 1.35 -1.10 -15.34
CA PRO A 180 2.69 -1.33 -15.88
C PRO A 180 2.75 -2.67 -16.61
N ASP A 181 3.49 -2.71 -17.73
CA ASP A 181 3.72 -3.93 -18.50
C ASP A 181 4.75 -4.83 -17.79
N SER A 182 4.28 -5.52 -16.74
CA SER A 182 5.10 -6.40 -15.92
C SER A 182 4.23 -7.45 -15.22
N VAL A 183 4.74 -8.67 -15.08
CA VAL A 183 4.09 -9.72 -14.28
C VAL A 183 3.93 -9.33 -12.81
N LEU A 184 4.80 -8.44 -12.31
CA LEU A 184 4.70 -7.92 -10.95
C LEU A 184 3.47 -7.03 -10.75
N ALA A 185 2.89 -6.50 -11.83
CA ALA A 185 1.68 -5.67 -11.79
C ALA A 185 0.37 -6.49 -11.81
N ASP A 186 0.39 -7.83 -11.91
CA ASP A 186 -0.85 -8.62 -12.00
C ASP A 186 -1.60 -8.65 -10.65
N PRO A 187 -2.82 -8.08 -10.53
CA PRO A 187 -3.56 -8.11 -9.28
C PRO A 187 -4.02 -9.53 -8.88
N ASN A 188 -4.06 -10.48 -9.83
CA ASN A 188 -4.43 -11.87 -9.57
C ASN A 188 -3.25 -12.70 -9.04
N ALA A 189 -2.03 -12.18 -9.11
CA ALA A 189 -0.85 -12.79 -8.51
C ALA A 189 -0.77 -12.61 -6.99
N TRP A 190 -1.82 -12.07 -6.36
CA TRP A 190 -1.92 -11.92 -4.91
C TRP A 190 -1.70 -13.23 -4.17
N GLY A 191 -0.72 -13.27 -3.26
CA GLY A 191 -0.33 -14.45 -2.50
C GLY A 191 0.45 -15.49 -3.33
N SER A 192 0.64 -15.24 -4.63
CA SER A 192 1.62 -15.95 -5.43
C SER A 192 2.92 -15.17 -5.31
N PHE A 193 3.82 -15.65 -4.45
CA PHE A 193 5.10 -15.01 -4.18
C PHE A 193 6.01 -15.15 -5.41
N LEU A 194 5.79 -14.29 -6.39
CA LEU A 194 6.60 -14.18 -7.60
C LEU A 194 8.00 -13.73 -7.18
N ARG A 195 9.01 -14.54 -7.51
CA ARG A 195 10.44 -14.24 -7.35
C ARG A 195 11.11 -14.27 -8.71
#